data_AF-A0A252DIU5-F1
#
_entry.id   AF-A0A252DIU5-F1
#
_cell.length_a   1.000
_cell.length_b   1.000
_cell.length_c   1.000
_cell.angle_alpha   90.00
_cell.angle_beta   90.00
_cell.angle_gamma   90.00
#
_symmetry.space_group_name_H-M   'P 1'
#
loop_
_entity.id
_entity.type
_entity.pdbx_description
1 polymer ?
#
loop_
_entity_poly.entity_id
_entity_poly.type
_entity_poly.pdbx_seq_one_letter_code
_entity_poly.pdbx_strand_id
1 'polypeptide(L)'
;MISIRSSFNHSLIAFALVSAAAVLAQTATAATITGKSGNVQAQISYEKPQEYQYKNVRLKIIRSGQTVLDQKLPQDSEYDRPVGDLLAAPDNKLPVLDLDGNKEPEIIADFFTGGAHCCTYSLIYRYDSKSKQYKKIRHEWGNGGYRLRDLDKDGLPEFDSRDDRFAAAFTAYAASGYPLQIWQYRQGKMVDVTRRYPKLIANNATELWQTYTQARQQGDDGKGFLSAYLADKYMLGQGEDGWQRVQQAYKKSDRSQFFAELRKFLRETGYIK
;
A
#
# COMPACT_ATOMS: atom_id res chain seq x y z
N MET A 1 35.34 -93.15 -35.36
CA MET A 1 35.05 -91.97 -36.17
C MET A 1 33.57 -91.65 -36.05
N ILE A 2 33.24 -90.43 -35.58
CA ILE A 2 32.03 -89.63 -35.91
C ILE A 2 30.71 -90.22 -35.32
N SER A 3 29.80 -89.53 -34.63
CA SER A 3 29.26 -88.16 -34.76
C SER A 3 28.56 -87.76 -33.45
N ILE A 4 28.88 -86.59 -32.87
CA ILE A 4 28.12 -85.31 -32.90
C ILE A 4 26.80 -85.33 -32.11
N ARG A 5 26.86 -84.71 -30.92
CA ARG A 5 25.70 -84.22 -30.14
C ARG A 5 25.26 -82.86 -30.69
N SER A 6 23.95 -82.69 -30.87
CA SER A 6 23.27 -81.41 -31.10
C SER A 6 22.59 -80.98 -29.81
N SER A 7 22.82 -79.75 -29.38
CA SER A 7 21.98 -79.07 -28.38
C SER A 7 22.08 -77.57 -28.61
N PHE A 8 21.03 -77.00 -29.21
CA PHE A 8 20.82 -75.56 -29.35
C PHE A 8 20.44 -74.98 -27.98
N ASN A 9 21.22 -74.02 -27.47
CA ASN A 9 20.77 -73.14 -26.38
C ASN A 9 20.51 -71.74 -26.96
N HIS A 10 19.23 -71.35 -26.95
CA HIS A 10 18.79 -70.00 -27.27
C HIS A 10 19.14 -69.08 -26.08
N SER A 11 20.02 -68.11 -26.30
CA SER A 11 20.23 -67.02 -25.35
C SER A 11 19.34 -65.83 -25.74
N LEU A 12 18.29 -65.60 -24.95
CA LEU A 12 17.47 -64.40 -25.01
C LEU A 12 18.25 -63.24 -24.38
N ILE A 13 18.72 -62.30 -25.20
CA ILE A 13 19.28 -61.03 -24.74
C ILE A 13 18.12 -60.08 -24.45
N ALA A 14 17.83 -59.83 -23.18
CA ALA A 14 16.88 -58.81 -22.75
C ALA A 14 17.54 -57.42 -22.84
N PHE A 15 17.10 -56.60 -23.78
CA PHE A 15 17.44 -55.18 -23.85
C PHE A 15 16.64 -54.42 -22.78
N ALA A 16 17.30 -53.99 -21.70
CA ALA A 16 16.72 -53.06 -20.74
C ALA A 16 16.85 -51.62 -21.29
N LEU A 17 15.75 -51.07 -21.80
CA LEU A 17 15.63 -49.65 -22.15
C LEU A 17 15.46 -48.83 -20.86
N VAL A 18 16.56 -48.28 -20.35
CA VAL A 18 16.52 -47.26 -19.29
C VAL A 18 16.05 -45.94 -19.93
N SER A 19 14.76 -45.65 -19.80
CA SER A 19 14.20 -44.35 -20.19
C SER A 19 14.53 -43.33 -19.10
N ALA A 20 15.57 -42.53 -19.32
CA ALA A 20 15.86 -41.37 -18.48
C ALA A 20 14.81 -40.28 -18.78
N ALA A 21 13.73 -40.26 -18.00
CA ALA A 21 12.80 -39.13 -17.99
C ALA A 21 13.50 -37.94 -17.31
N ALA A 22 14.06 -37.04 -18.12
CA ALA A 22 14.51 -35.75 -17.62
C ALA A 22 13.28 -34.94 -17.20
N VAL A 23 13.00 -34.92 -15.90
CA VAL A 23 12.04 -33.97 -15.32
C VAL A 23 12.67 -32.58 -15.45
N LEU A 24 12.27 -31.84 -16.48
CA LEU A 24 12.54 -30.41 -16.57
C LEU A 24 11.78 -29.76 -15.40
N ALA A 25 12.48 -29.53 -14.29
CA ALA A 25 11.98 -28.67 -13.24
C ALA A 25 11.78 -27.29 -13.87
N GLN A 26 10.53 -26.91 -14.08
CA GLN A 26 10.16 -25.54 -14.45
C GLN A 26 10.71 -24.65 -13.33
N THR A 27 11.79 -23.93 -13.59
CA THR A 27 12.25 -22.89 -12.68
C THR A 27 11.12 -21.88 -12.60
N ALA A 28 10.45 -21.82 -11.45
CA ALA A 28 9.44 -20.80 -11.21
C ALA A 28 10.09 -19.45 -11.49
N THR A 29 9.68 -18.79 -12.56
CA THR A 29 10.17 -17.46 -12.91
C THR A 29 9.59 -16.51 -11.88
N ALA A 30 10.43 -16.07 -10.94
CA ALA A 30 10.03 -15.08 -9.95
C ALA A 30 9.54 -13.83 -10.68
N ALA A 31 8.31 -13.40 -10.40
CA ALA A 31 7.81 -12.14 -10.93
C ALA A 31 8.63 -11.01 -10.31
N THR A 32 8.87 -9.93 -11.07
CA THR A 32 9.70 -8.83 -10.60
C THR A 32 9.05 -7.47 -10.82
N ILE A 33 9.22 -6.59 -9.84
CA ILE A 33 8.82 -5.19 -9.85
C ILE A 33 10.12 -4.40 -9.71
N THR A 34 10.39 -3.45 -10.60
CA THR A 34 11.69 -2.77 -10.64
C THR A 34 11.56 -1.26 -10.69
N GLY A 35 12.56 -0.57 -10.16
CA GLY A 35 12.65 0.88 -10.16
C GLY A 35 14.09 1.34 -10.13
N LYS A 36 14.33 2.56 -10.62
CA LYS A 36 15.65 3.17 -10.69
C LYS A 36 15.56 4.69 -10.59
N SER A 37 16.50 5.27 -9.86
CA SER A 37 16.84 6.70 -9.95
C SER A 37 18.34 6.89 -9.73
N GLY A 38 18.98 7.67 -10.59
CA GLY A 38 20.43 7.88 -10.56
C GLY A 38 21.21 6.56 -10.59
N ASN A 39 22.05 6.34 -9.58
CA ASN A 39 22.87 5.15 -9.38
C ASN A 39 22.19 4.06 -8.53
N VAL A 40 20.94 4.26 -8.11
CA VAL A 40 20.18 3.33 -7.27
C VAL A 40 19.15 2.60 -8.13
N GLN A 41 19.18 1.28 -8.07
CA GLN A 41 18.17 0.40 -8.65
C GLN A 41 17.63 -0.52 -7.55
N ALA A 42 16.32 -0.74 -7.55
CA ALA A 42 15.67 -1.65 -6.64
C ALA A 42 14.77 -2.62 -7.40
N GLN A 43 14.70 -3.85 -6.89
CA GLN A 43 13.90 -4.94 -7.44
C GLN A 43 13.22 -5.68 -6.30
N ILE A 44 11.90 -5.82 -6.41
CA ILE A 44 11.15 -6.81 -5.64
C ILE A 44 11.02 -8.06 -6.51
N SER A 45 11.34 -9.23 -5.95
CA SER A 45 11.08 -10.53 -6.57
C SER A 45 10.22 -11.39 -5.65
N TYR A 46 9.37 -12.25 -6.22
CA TYR A 46 8.52 -13.15 -5.45
C TYR A 46 8.12 -14.39 -6.24
N GLU A 47 7.79 -15.46 -5.51
CA GLU A 47 7.17 -16.67 -6.04
C GLU A 47 5.65 -16.59 -5.87
N LYS A 48 4.91 -17.04 -6.89
CA LYS A 48 3.45 -17.14 -6.85
C LYS A 48 3.03 -18.61 -7.02
N PRO A 49 3.15 -19.43 -5.96
CA PRO A 49 2.84 -20.86 -6.05
C PRO A 49 1.36 -21.13 -6.38
N GLN A 50 0.45 -20.26 -5.96
CA GLN A 50 -1.00 -20.34 -6.20
C GLN A 50 -1.60 -18.94 -6.37
N GLU A 51 -2.87 -18.86 -6.73
CA GLU A 51 -3.58 -17.58 -6.81
C GLU A 51 -3.55 -16.87 -5.45
N TYR A 52 -3.29 -15.56 -5.46
CA TYR A 52 -3.17 -14.70 -4.28
C TYR A 52 -2.08 -15.03 -3.25
N GLN A 53 -1.31 -16.12 -3.43
CA GLN A 53 -0.21 -16.49 -2.52
C GLN A 53 1.13 -15.95 -3.05
N TYR A 54 1.83 -15.15 -2.24
CA TYR A 54 3.09 -14.49 -2.56
C TYR A 54 4.17 -14.92 -1.56
N LYS A 55 5.07 -15.81 -1.99
CA LYS A 55 6.15 -16.37 -1.16
C LYS A 55 7.50 -15.83 -1.57
N ASN A 56 8.45 -15.94 -0.64
CA ASN A 56 9.84 -15.53 -0.85
C ASN A 56 9.93 -14.11 -1.44
N VAL A 57 9.10 -13.19 -0.94
CA VAL A 57 9.15 -11.79 -1.36
C VAL A 57 10.47 -11.18 -0.88
N ARG A 58 11.30 -10.75 -1.82
CA ARG A 58 12.64 -10.20 -1.55
C ARG A 58 12.79 -8.83 -2.15
N LEU A 59 13.51 -7.96 -1.45
CA LEU A 59 14.00 -6.70 -1.99
C LEU A 59 15.50 -6.83 -2.23
N LYS A 60 15.91 -6.52 -3.45
CA LYS A 60 17.30 -6.35 -3.84
C LYS A 60 17.55 -4.88 -4.19
N ILE A 61 18.60 -4.29 -3.64
CA ILE A 61 19.01 -2.92 -3.94
C ILE A 61 20.45 -2.94 -4.46
N ILE A 62 20.62 -2.30 -5.62
CA ILE A 62 21.88 -2.18 -6.33
C ILE A 62 22.25 -0.69 -6.34
N ARG A 63 23.46 -0.36 -5.85
CA ARG A 63 24.03 0.98 -5.86
C ARG A 63 25.32 0.98 -6.67
N SER A 64 25.41 1.82 -7.69
CA SER A 64 26.58 1.90 -8.57
C SER A 64 27.05 0.53 -9.09
N GLY A 65 26.08 -0.34 -9.45
CA GLY A 65 26.34 -1.70 -9.94
C GLY A 65 26.62 -2.76 -8.87
N GLN A 66 26.77 -2.39 -7.60
CA GLN A 66 26.99 -3.34 -6.50
C GLN A 66 25.70 -3.64 -5.75
N THR A 67 25.43 -4.92 -5.49
CA THR A 67 24.32 -5.31 -4.61
C THR A 67 24.69 -4.97 -3.18
N VAL A 68 23.94 -4.06 -2.56
CA VAL A 68 24.18 -3.59 -1.18
C VAL A 68 23.11 -4.06 -0.20
N LEU A 69 22.00 -4.58 -0.70
CA LEU A 69 20.93 -5.19 0.09
C LEU A 69 20.27 -6.29 -0.74
N ASP A 70 20.09 -7.46 -0.15
CA ASP A 70 19.31 -8.57 -0.71
C ASP A 70 18.71 -9.36 0.45
N GLN A 71 17.45 -9.09 0.77
CA GLN A 71 16.79 -9.66 1.94
C GLN A 71 15.31 -9.95 1.67
N LYS A 72 14.74 -10.85 2.47
CA LYS A 72 13.29 -11.03 2.52
C LYS A 72 12.62 -9.77 3.05
N LEU A 73 11.54 -9.34 2.40
CA LEU A 73 10.69 -8.28 2.92
C LEU A 73 9.83 -8.83 4.06
N PRO A 74 9.65 -8.09 5.16
CA PRO A 74 8.70 -8.48 6.19
C PRO A 74 7.28 -8.37 5.62
N GLN A 75 6.59 -9.49 5.56
CA GLN A 75 5.15 -9.59 5.29
C GLN A 75 4.46 -10.01 6.58
N ASP A 76 3.25 -9.53 6.81
CA ASP A 76 2.43 -10.01 7.92
C ASP A 76 1.76 -11.34 7.56
N SER A 77 1.58 -11.57 6.26
CA SER A 77 0.96 -12.77 5.71
C SER A 77 1.53 -13.11 4.32
N GLU A 78 1.47 -14.38 3.93
CA GLU A 78 1.80 -14.82 2.56
C GLU A 78 0.79 -14.32 1.50
N TYR A 79 -0.29 -13.66 1.93
CA TYR A 79 -1.25 -12.98 1.04
C TYR A 79 -0.92 -11.51 0.80
N ASP A 80 0.08 -10.96 1.50
CA ASP A 80 0.57 -9.60 1.27
C ASP A 80 1.23 -9.52 -0.10
N ARG A 81 0.49 -8.96 -1.06
CA ARG A 81 0.92 -8.79 -2.44
C ARG A 81 1.85 -7.58 -2.54
N PRO A 82 3.10 -7.72 -3.00
CA PRO A 82 3.88 -6.57 -3.42
C PRO A 82 3.24 -5.94 -4.66
N VAL A 83 3.10 -4.63 -4.63
CA VAL A 83 2.59 -3.82 -5.76
C VAL A 83 3.64 -2.77 -6.13
N GLY A 84 3.65 -2.34 -7.40
CA GLY A 84 4.62 -1.36 -7.87
C GLY A 84 4.34 0.02 -7.30
N ASP A 85 3.26 0.63 -7.79
CA ASP A 85 2.72 1.90 -7.33
C ASP A 85 1.25 1.67 -6.94
N LEU A 86 0.89 2.06 -5.71
CA LEU A 86 -0.44 1.78 -5.16
C LEU A 86 -1.60 2.35 -5.98
N LEU A 87 -1.46 3.54 -6.58
CA LEU A 87 -2.58 4.25 -7.22
C LEU A 87 -2.27 4.80 -8.61
N ALA A 88 -1.07 4.58 -9.15
CA ALA A 88 -0.74 4.86 -10.56
C ALA A 88 -0.29 3.58 -11.30
N ALA A 89 -1.24 2.73 -11.71
CA ALA A 89 -0.98 1.62 -12.64
C ALA A 89 -1.11 2.11 -14.10
N PRO A 90 -0.21 1.71 -15.02
CA PRO A 90 -0.09 0.31 -15.45
C PRO A 90 1.29 -0.32 -15.31
N ASP A 91 2.30 0.40 -14.84
CA ASP A 91 3.66 -0.13 -14.80
C ASP A 91 3.89 -0.75 -13.42
N ASN A 92 4.22 -2.05 -13.36
CA ASN A 92 4.77 -2.72 -12.18
C ASN A 92 6.16 -2.11 -11.81
N LYS A 93 6.17 -0.81 -11.53
CA LYS A 93 7.34 0.00 -11.30
C LYS A 93 7.42 0.32 -9.82
N LEU A 94 8.59 0.06 -9.26
CA LEU A 94 8.89 0.36 -7.87
C LEU A 94 9.27 1.85 -7.78
N PRO A 95 8.62 2.68 -6.95
CA PRO A 95 9.04 4.06 -6.74
C PRO A 95 10.45 4.12 -6.17
N VAL A 96 11.33 4.81 -6.88
CA VAL A 96 12.70 5.13 -6.46
C VAL A 96 12.92 6.60 -6.75
N LEU A 97 12.90 7.44 -5.71
CA LEU A 97 12.87 8.90 -5.84
C LEU A 97 13.32 9.57 -4.54
N ASP A 98 13.84 10.79 -4.65
CA ASP A 98 14.20 11.63 -3.49
C ASP A 98 12.92 12.19 -2.85
N LEU A 99 12.63 11.81 -1.61
CA LEU A 99 11.42 12.24 -0.89
C LEU A 99 11.68 13.40 0.09
N ASP A 100 12.94 13.68 0.43
CA ASP A 100 13.28 14.68 1.46
C ASP A 100 14.32 15.73 1.04
N GLY A 101 14.72 15.74 -0.24
CA GLY A 101 15.52 16.77 -0.88
C GLY A 101 17.03 16.63 -0.66
N ASN A 102 17.48 15.46 -0.22
CA ASN A 102 18.89 15.19 0.07
C ASN A 102 19.67 14.66 -1.16
N LYS A 103 19.02 14.53 -2.33
CA LYS A 103 19.53 13.96 -3.59
C LYS A 103 19.89 12.48 -3.52
N GLU A 104 19.46 11.79 -2.47
CA GLU A 104 19.63 10.36 -2.23
C GLU A 104 18.25 9.71 -2.30
N PRO A 105 17.94 8.92 -3.34
CA PRO A 105 16.57 8.43 -3.52
C PRO A 105 16.20 7.38 -2.46
N GLU A 106 15.00 7.55 -1.91
CA GLU A 106 14.30 6.50 -1.19
C GLU A 106 13.67 5.48 -2.14
N ILE A 107 13.36 4.30 -1.61
CA ILE A 107 12.64 3.23 -2.29
C ILE A 107 11.36 2.97 -1.53
N ILE A 108 10.22 2.98 -2.23
CA ILE A 108 8.92 2.67 -1.63
C ILE A 108 8.50 1.30 -2.11
N ALA A 109 8.47 0.32 -1.20
CA ALA A 109 7.94 -1.01 -1.47
C ALA A 109 6.50 -1.08 -0.96
N ASP A 110 5.56 -1.00 -1.90
CA ASP A 110 4.14 -1.00 -1.60
C ASP A 110 3.56 -2.42 -1.53
N PHE A 111 2.58 -2.59 -0.64
CA PHE A 111 1.89 -3.85 -0.42
C PHE A 111 0.39 -3.67 -0.35
N PHE A 112 -0.32 -4.71 -0.78
CA PHE A 112 -1.75 -4.88 -0.61
C PHE A 112 -2.03 -6.22 0.08
N THR A 113 -2.76 -6.21 1.20
CA THR A 113 -2.99 -7.41 2.01
C THR A 113 -4.00 -8.41 1.43
N GLY A 114 -4.67 -8.08 0.31
CA GLY A 114 -5.50 -9.02 -0.45
C GLY A 114 -6.99 -9.09 -0.08
N GLY A 115 -7.51 -8.17 0.75
CA GLY A 115 -8.93 -8.13 1.15
C GLY A 115 -9.85 -7.46 0.11
N ALA A 116 -11.18 -7.62 0.26
CA ALA A 116 -12.17 -6.92 -0.60
C ALA A 116 -12.16 -5.40 -0.38
N HIS A 117 -11.80 -4.98 0.83
CA HIS A 117 -11.46 -3.63 1.24
C HIS A 117 -10.25 -3.75 2.17
N CYS A 118 -9.36 -2.78 2.14
CA CYS A 118 -8.15 -2.77 2.97
C CYS A 118 -7.20 -3.97 2.71
N CYS A 119 -5.93 -3.88 3.09
CA CYS A 119 -5.19 -2.71 3.52
C CYS A 119 -3.95 -2.56 2.66
N THR A 120 -3.61 -1.32 2.40
CA THR A 120 -2.39 -0.95 1.69
C THR A 120 -1.40 -0.38 2.68
N TYR A 121 -0.13 -0.72 2.52
CA TYR A 121 0.96 -0.21 3.34
C TYR A 121 2.23 -0.07 2.52
N SER A 122 3.15 0.77 2.97
CA SER A 122 4.48 0.90 2.37
C SER A 122 5.57 0.54 3.36
N LEU A 123 6.61 -0.12 2.86
CA LEU A 123 7.93 -0.15 3.47
C LEU A 123 8.83 0.85 2.73
N ILE A 124 9.22 1.93 3.41
CA ILE A 124 10.02 3.01 2.82
C ILE A 124 11.47 2.86 3.27
N TYR A 125 12.37 2.61 2.33
CA TYR A 125 13.78 2.37 2.54
C TYR A 125 14.60 3.61 2.21
N ARG A 126 15.49 4.01 3.13
CA ARG A 126 16.44 5.12 2.97
C ARG A 126 17.86 4.66 3.24
N TYR A 127 18.81 5.12 2.42
CA TYR A 127 20.22 4.88 2.66
C TYR A 127 20.75 5.78 3.79
N ASP A 128 21.36 5.18 4.82
CA ASP A 128 22.09 5.90 5.85
C ASP A 128 23.58 5.88 5.51
N SER A 129 24.10 7.02 5.09
CA SER A 129 25.51 7.18 4.70
C SER A 129 26.49 6.96 5.85
N LYS A 130 26.07 7.15 7.11
CA LYS A 130 26.94 6.95 8.28
C LYS A 130 27.18 5.47 8.54
N SER A 131 26.12 4.67 8.51
CA SER A 131 26.22 3.21 8.72
C SER A 131 26.49 2.44 7.43
N LYS A 132 26.33 3.08 6.26
CA LYS A 132 26.34 2.46 4.92
C LYS A 132 25.29 1.36 4.77
N GLN A 133 24.16 1.49 5.46
CA GLN A 133 23.07 0.53 5.46
C GLN A 133 21.76 1.20 5.08
N TYR A 134 20.82 0.42 4.56
CA TYR A 134 19.44 0.89 4.43
C TYR A 134 18.69 0.76 5.75
N LYS A 135 18.01 1.83 6.11
CA LYS A 135 17.00 1.86 7.18
C LYS A 135 15.63 1.83 6.54
N LYS A 136 14.63 1.32 7.27
CA LYS A 136 13.25 1.27 6.79
C LYS A 136 12.28 1.80 7.83
N ILE A 137 11.18 2.37 7.35
CA ILE A 137 9.97 2.55 8.14
C ILE A 137 8.81 1.83 7.45
N ARG A 138 7.77 1.56 8.23
CA ARG A 138 6.49 1.11 7.72
C ARG A 138 5.45 2.22 7.92
N HIS A 139 4.60 2.44 6.92
CA HIS A 139 3.48 3.35 7.02
C HIS A 139 2.21 2.67 6.51
N GLU A 140 1.15 2.73 7.31
CA GLU A 140 -0.15 2.16 6.99
C GLU A 140 -0.99 3.20 6.26
N TRP A 141 -1.49 2.84 5.08
CA TRP A 141 -2.40 3.69 4.29
C TRP A 141 -3.85 3.24 4.40
N GLY A 142 -4.07 2.01 4.87
CA GLY A 142 -5.40 1.43 5.00
C GLY A 142 -6.10 1.30 3.65
N ASN A 143 -7.34 1.75 3.55
CA ASN A 143 -8.16 1.69 2.35
C ASN A 143 -7.84 2.81 1.34
N GLY A 144 -7.35 3.96 1.82
CA GLY A 144 -7.18 5.16 1.01
C GLY A 144 -6.00 5.10 0.04
N GLY A 145 -4.95 4.33 0.38
CA GLY A 145 -3.68 4.38 -0.35
C GLY A 145 -3.07 5.78 -0.34
N TYR A 146 -2.23 6.08 -1.33
CA TYR A 146 -1.69 7.43 -1.54
C TYR A 146 -1.42 7.68 -3.03
N ARG A 147 -1.35 8.95 -3.41
CA ARG A 147 -0.72 9.39 -4.67
C ARG A 147 0.46 10.30 -4.36
N LEU A 148 1.59 10.08 -5.01
CA LEU A 148 2.73 11.00 -4.93
C LEU A 148 2.46 12.22 -5.81
N ARG A 149 2.51 13.41 -5.21
CA ARG A 149 2.28 14.68 -5.87
C ARG A 149 3.13 15.76 -5.24
N ASP A 150 3.81 16.55 -6.05
CA ASP A 150 4.41 17.81 -5.62
C ASP A 150 3.30 18.87 -5.53
N LEU A 151 2.66 18.96 -4.36
CA LEU A 151 1.46 19.76 -4.12
C LEU A 151 1.78 21.24 -3.96
N ASP A 152 2.96 21.58 -3.43
CA ASP A 152 3.42 22.96 -3.23
C ASP A 152 4.46 23.44 -4.25
N LYS A 153 4.88 22.57 -5.18
CA LYS A 153 5.83 22.85 -6.27
C LYS A 153 7.24 23.14 -5.77
N ASP A 154 7.65 22.55 -4.65
CA ASP A 154 9.00 22.66 -4.10
C ASP A 154 9.99 21.65 -4.74
N GLY A 155 9.50 20.77 -5.62
CA GLY A 155 10.29 19.74 -6.29
C GLY A 155 10.38 18.42 -5.51
N LEU A 156 9.73 18.33 -4.34
CA LEU A 156 9.59 17.11 -3.56
C LEU A 156 8.14 16.64 -3.57
N PRO A 157 7.89 15.33 -3.55
CA PRO A 157 6.53 14.83 -3.51
C PRO A 157 5.97 14.76 -2.07
N GLU A 158 4.70 15.12 -1.94
CA GLU A 158 3.82 14.73 -0.85
C GLU A 158 3.08 13.44 -1.17
N PHE A 159 2.69 12.72 -0.13
CA PHE A 159 1.74 11.63 -0.19
C PHE A 159 0.33 12.20 0.03
N ASP A 160 -0.43 12.39 -1.05
CA ASP A 160 -1.86 12.75 -1.03
C ASP A 160 -2.68 11.49 -0.69
N SER A 161 -3.13 11.40 0.56
CA SER A 161 -3.84 10.23 1.11
C SER A 161 -5.11 10.63 1.86
N ARG A 162 -5.74 9.67 2.54
CA ARG A 162 -6.97 9.85 3.31
C ARG A 162 -6.83 9.18 4.68
N ASP A 163 -7.45 9.77 5.69
CA ASP A 163 -7.37 9.23 7.06
C ASP A 163 -8.27 8.00 7.23
N ASP A 164 -7.67 6.83 7.11
CA ASP A 164 -8.37 5.55 7.13
C ASP A 164 -9.07 5.24 8.46
N ARG A 165 -8.75 5.97 9.54
CA ARG A 165 -9.43 5.80 10.84
C ARG A 165 -10.94 6.06 10.77
N PHE A 166 -11.42 6.75 9.71
CA PHE A 166 -12.84 6.97 9.47
C PHE A 166 -13.54 5.79 8.77
N ALA A 167 -12.79 4.82 8.24
CA ALA A 167 -13.35 3.61 7.63
C ALA A 167 -14.24 2.88 8.64
N ALA A 168 -15.53 2.75 8.32
CA ALA A 168 -16.54 2.09 9.13
C ALA A 168 -16.68 2.62 10.58
N ALA A 169 -16.18 3.82 10.89
CA ALA A 169 -16.22 4.38 12.24
C ALA A 169 -17.62 4.86 12.64
N PHE A 170 -18.43 5.31 11.67
CA PHE A 170 -19.75 5.91 11.91
C PHE A 170 -20.87 5.31 11.07
N THR A 171 -20.54 4.47 10.10
CA THR A 171 -21.47 3.85 9.14
C THR A 171 -20.80 2.63 8.49
N ALA A 172 -21.44 1.98 7.53
CA ALA A 172 -20.80 0.91 6.75
C ALA A 172 -19.61 1.45 5.93
N TYR A 173 -18.62 0.59 5.64
CA TYR A 173 -17.44 0.97 4.87
C TYR A 173 -17.78 1.71 3.56
N ALA A 174 -18.75 1.20 2.79
CA ALA A 174 -19.16 1.77 1.51
C ALA A 174 -19.76 3.20 1.61
N ALA A 175 -20.23 3.59 2.79
CA ALA A 175 -20.80 4.91 3.07
C ALA A 175 -19.85 5.80 3.88
N SER A 176 -18.61 5.36 4.11
CA SER A 176 -17.62 6.13 4.88
C SER A 176 -17.07 7.28 4.05
N GLY A 177 -17.02 8.47 4.65
CA GLY A 177 -16.26 9.60 4.13
C GLY A 177 -14.89 9.64 4.80
N TYR A 178 -13.90 10.25 4.13
CA TYR A 178 -12.54 10.33 4.65
C TYR A 178 -12.01 11.77 4.57
N PRO A 179 -11.52 12.35 5.69
CA PRO A 179 -10.86 13.64 5.63
C PRO A 179 -9.53 13.54 4.92
N LEU A 180 -9.06 14.68 4.41
CA LEU A 180 -7.78 14.78 3.71
C LEU A 180 -6.63 14.49 4.68
N GLN A 181 -5.66 13.71 4.24
CA GLN A 181 -4.41 13.52 4.97
C GLN A 181 -3.24 13.63 4.00
N ILE A 182 -2.29 14.52 4.29
CA ILE A 182 -1.12 14.75 3.45
C ILE A 182 0.11 14.51 4.29
N TRP A 183 0.99 13.65 3.79
CA TRP A 183 2.25 13.32 4.46
C TRP A 183 3.45 13.78 3.67
N GLN A 184 4.48 14.23 4.40
CA GLN A 184 5.83 14.40 3.88
C GLN A 184 6.76 13.39 4.55
N TYR A 185 7.60 12.74 3.77
CA TYR A 185 8.70 11.96 4.31
C TYR A 185 9.87 12.89 4.65
N ARG A 186 10.41 12.79 5.86
CA ARG A 186 11.58 13.57 6.28
C ARG A 186 12.52 12.68 7.09
N GLN A 187 13.66 12.32 6.51
CA GLN A 187 14.78 11.64 7.15
C GLN A 187 14.41 10.35 7.91
N GLY A 188 13.46 9.56 7.40
CA GLY A 188 12.99 8.34 8.06
C GLY A 188 11.76 8.52 8.94
N LYS A 189 10.97 9.58 8.73
CA LYS A 189 9.69 9.78 9.41
C LYS A 189 8.64 10.26 8.42
N MET A 190 7.42 9.76 8.58
CA MET A 190 6.23 10.34 7.94
C MET A 190 5.70 11.45 8.84
N VAL A 191 5.59 12.65 8.30
CA VAL A 191 5.11 13.84 8.99
C VAL A 191 3.79 14.26 8.39
N ASP A 192 2.73 14.30 9.20
CA ASP A 192 1.44 14.84 8.77
C ASP A 192 1.58 16.35 8.60
N VAL A 193 1.46 16.80 7.36
CA VAL A 193 1.58 18.20 6.94
C VAL A 193 0.26 18.76 6.42
N THR A 194 -0.85 18.05 6.61
CA THR A 194 -2.17 18.38 6.06
C THR A 194 -2.55 19.84 6.27
N ARG A 195 -2.32 20.39 7.47
CA ARG A 195 -2.65 21.79 7.81
C ARG A 195 -1.92 22.85 6.98
N ARG A 196 -0.84 22.50 6.27
CA ARG A 196 -0.15 23.41 5.34
C ARG A 196 -0.93 23.64 4.04
N TYR A 197 -1.95 22.83 3.76
CA TYR A 197 -2.72 22.86 2.52
C TYR A 197 -4.19 23.24 2.76
N PRO A 198 -4.49 24.42 3.35
CA PRO A 198 -5.86 24.81 3.71
C PRO A 198 -6.81 24.84 2.51
N LYS A 199 -6.31 25.18 1.31
CA LYS A 199 -7.12 25.14 0.08
C LYS A 199 -7.56 23.71 -0.28
N LEU A 200 -6.66 22.73 -0.14
CA LEU A 200 -6.99 21.33 -0.41
C LEU A 200 -7.95 20.77 0.65
N ILE A 201 -7.74 21.12 1.92
CA ILE A 201 -8.67 20.76 3.00
C ILE A 201 -10.06 21.35 2.73
N ALA A 202 -10.16 22.62 2.35
CA ALA A 202 -11.43 23.27 2.04
C ALA A 202 -12.16 22.63 0.84
N ASN A 203 -11.40 22.23 -0.18
CA ASN A 203 -11.93 21.49 -1.33
C ASN A 203 -12.47 20.11 -0.89
N ASN A 204 -11.70 19.33 -0.12
CA ASN A 204 -12.14 18.03 0.39
C ASN A 204 -13.39 18.17 1.28
N ALA A 205 -13.45 19.18 2.15
CA ALA A 205 -14.65 19.46 2.95
C ALA A 205 -15.88 19.78 2.06
N THR A 206 -15.68 20.51 0.97
CA THR A 206 -16.76 20.84 0.02
C THR A 206 -17.23 19.58 -0.71
N GLU A 207 -16.31 18.74 -1.18
CA GLU A 207 -16.62 17.44 -1.80
C GLU A 207 -17.39 16.55 -0.83
N LEU A 208 -16.92 16.39 0.41
CA LEU A 208 -17.62 15.63 1.46
C LEU A 208 -19.03 16.14 1.72
N TRP A 209 -19.24 17.46 1.73
CA TRP A 209 -20.57 18.04 1.91
C TRP A 209 -21.49 17.78 0.70
N GLN A 210 -20.95 17.85 -0.52
CA GLN A 210 -21.69 17.54 -1.74
C GLN A 210 -22.10 16.06 -1.76
N THR A 211 -21.16 15.16 -1.45
CA THR A 211 -21.43 13.72 -1.36
C THR A 211 -22.45 13.41 -0.27
N TYR A 212 -22.36 14.04 0.91
CA TYR A 212 -23.39 13.96 1.94
C TYR A 212 -24.79 14.31 1.39
N THR A 213 -24.88 15.43 0.67
CA THR A 213 -26.15 15.93 0.14
C THR A 213 -26.76 14.96 -0.87
N GLN A 214 -25.94 14.37 -1.74
CA GLN A 214 -26.35 13.36 -2.72
C GLN A 214 -26.75 12.04 -2.06
N ALA A 215 -25.90 11.51 -1.17
CA ALA A 215 -26.14 10.25 -0.47
C ALA A 215 -27.44 10.31 0.34
N ARG A 216 -27.72 11.45 0.98
CA ARG A 216 -28.97 11.66 1.72
C ARG A 216 -30.21 11.59 0.82
N GLN A 217 -30.14 12.09 -0.41
CA GLN A 217 -31.25 11.96 -1.38
C GLN A 217 -31.50 10.51 -1.79
N GLN A 218 -30.49 9.65 -1.65
CA GLN A 218 -30.55 8.22 -1.95
C GLN A 218 -30.90 7.37 -0.72
N GLY A 219 -31.21 7.99 0.42
CA GLY A 219 -31.66 7.32 1.64
C GLY A 219 -30.57 7.05 2.68
N ASP A 220 -29.31 7.40 2.41
CA ASP A 220 -28.23 7.32 3.38
C ASP A 220 -28.42 8.35 4.52
N ASP A 221 -27.97 8.03 5.73
CA ASP A 221 -28.10 8.96 6.87
C ASP A 221 -27.05 10.08 6.87
N GLY A 222 -25.98 9.92 6.10
CA GLY A 222 -24.93 10.89 5.88
C GLY A 222 -23.83 10.93 6.93
N LYS A 223 -23.85 10.06 7.96
CA LYS A 223 -22.90 10.14 9.09
C LYS A 223 -21.44 10.05 8.65
N GLY A 224 -21.14 9.15 7.73
CA GLY A 224 -19.77 8.95 7.23
C GLY A 224 -19.19 10.21 6.60
N PHE A 225 -19.98 10.90 5.78
CA PHE A 225 -19.54 12.14 5.12
C PHE A 225 -19.53 13.35 6.06
N LEU A 226 -20.52 13.47 6.95
CA LEU A 226 -20.59 14.57 7.93
C LEU A 226 -19.46 14.51 8.96
N SER A 227 -19.07 13.30 9.38
CA SER A 227 -17.96 13.11 10.33
C SER A 227 -16.61 13.52 9.73
N ALA A 228 -16.30 13.06 8.52
CA ALA A 228 -15.12 13.47 7.78
C ALA A 228 -15.10 14.98 7.48
N TYR A 229 -16.25 15.53 7.07
CA TYR A 229 -16.41 16.97 6.83
C TYR A 229 -16.01 17.77 8.08
N LEU A 230 -16.50 17.35 9.25
CA LEU A 230 -16.20 18.05 10.49
C LEU A 230 -14.71 17.97 10.85
N ALA A 231 -14.04 16.85 10.58
CA ALA A 231 -12.59 16.72 10.75
C ALA A 231 -11.82 17.77 9.92
N ASP A 232 -12.14 17.91 8.63
CA ASP A 232 -11.53 18.94 7.77
C ASP A 232 -11.82 20.36 8.29
N LYS A 233 -13.04 20.61 8.79
CA LYS A 233 -13.38 21.90 9.40
C LYS A 233 -12.53 22.20 10.63
N TYR A 234 -12.21 21.21 11.46
CA TYR A 234 -11.25 21.37 12.56
C TYR A 234 -9.83 21.64 12.05
N MET A 235 -9.40 20.99 10.97
CA MET A 235 -8.09 21.25 10.36
C MET A 235 -7.98 22.69 9.82
N LEU A 236 -9.09 23.29 9.41
CA LEU A 236 -9.19 24.69 8.98
C LEU A 236 -9.36 25.70 10.14
N GLY A 237 -9.44 25.24 11.39
CA GLY A 237 -9.76 26.12 12.54
C GLY A 237 -11.23 26.59 12.58
N GLN A 238 -12.11 25.91 11.85
CA GLN A 238 -13.54 26.23 11.67
C GLN A 238 -14.45 25.21 12.36
N GLY A 239 -13.99 24.60 13.46
CA GLY A 239 -14.71 23.51 14.14
C GLY A 239 -16.09 23.92 14.67
N GLU A 240 -16.24 25.15 15.19
CA GLU A 240 -17.53 25.65 15.69
C GLU A 240 -18.56 25.80 14.57
N ASP A 241 -18.19 26.50 13.49
CA ASP A 241 -19.00 26.61 12.26
C ASP A 241 -19.35 25.23 11.70
N GLY A 242 -18.36 24.33 11.65
CA GLY A 242 -18.55 22.94 11.25
C GLY A 242 -19.62 22.22 12.09
N TRP A 243 -19.56 22.36 13.42
CA TRP A 243 -20.56 21.78 14.32
C TRP A 243 -21.95 22.35 14.12
N GLN A 244 -22.08 23.68 14.03
CA GLN A 244 -23.37 24.32 13.79
C GLN A 244 -24.02 23.75 12.52
N ARG A 245 -23.25 23.61 11.45
CA ARG A 245 -23.73 23.07 10.18
C ARG A 245 -24.08 21.58 10.27
N VAL A 246 -23.25 20.76 10.92
CA VAL A 246 -23.54 19.32 11.14
C VAL A 246 -24.80 19.13 11.97
N GLN A 247 -24.98 19.92 13.03
CA GLN A 247 -26.17 19.87 13.89
C GLN A 247 -27.44 20.32 13.17
N GLN A 248 -27.34 21.28 12.25
CA GLN A 248 -28.44 21.70 11.38
C GLN A 248 -28.79 20.62 10.36
N ALA A 249 -27.80 19.94 9.79
CA ALA A 249 -28.01 18.88 8.80
C ALA A 249 -28.56 17.58 9.40
N TYR A 250 -27.98 17.08 10.49
CA TYR A 250 -28.30 15.77 11.03
C TYR A 250 -29.43 15.83 12.07
N LYS A 251 -30.63 15.40 11.67
CA LYS A 251 -31.87 15.50 12.47
C LYS A 251 -32.49 14.14 12.85
N LYS A 252 -31.79 13.03 12.65
CA LYS A 252 -32.26 11.69 13.03
C LYS A 252 -32.36 11.55 14.56
N SER A 253 -33.11 10.56 15.03
CA SER A 253 -33.44 10.36 16.46
C SER A 253 -32.22 10.08 17.34
N ASP A 254 -31.19 9.47 16.76
CA ASP A 254 -29.93 9.09 17.40
C ASP A 254 -28.87 10.21 17.40
N ARG A 255 -29.20 11.42 16.93
CA ARG A 255 -28.27 12.57 16.82
C ARG A 255 -27.45 12.84 18.07
N SER A 256 -28.03 12.67 19.27
CA SER A 256 -27.33 12.94 20.52
C SER A 256 -26.19 11.96 20.75
N GLN A 257 -26.41 10.67 20.44
CA GLN A 257 -25.38 9.64 20.51
C GLN A 257 -24.31 9.88 19.45
N PHE A 258 -24.73 10.07 18.19
CA PHE A 258 -23.80 10.35 17.08
C PHE A 258 -22.88 11.55 17.38
N PHE A 259 -23.42 12.66 17.87
CA PHE A 259 -22.59 13.84 18.18
C PHE A 259 -21.63 13.61 19.35
N ALA A 260 -22.02 12.81 20.34
CA ALA A 260 -21.15 12.45 21.46
C ALA A 260 -19.98 11.57 20.99
N GLU A 261 -20.27 10.54 20.18
CA GLU A 261 -19.28 9.64 19.59
C GLU A 261 -18.34 10.39 18.66
N LEU A 262 -18.86 11.23 17.77
CA LEU A 262 -18.05 12.03 16.85
C LEU A 262 -17.10 12.97 17.59
N ARG A 263 -17.58 13.65 18.65
CA ARG A 263 -16.71 14.52 19.46
C ARG A 263 -15.61 13.73 20.17
N LYS A 264 -15.93 12.56 20.72
CA LYS A 264 -14.94 11.68 21.37
C LYS A 264 -13.89 11.24 20.36
N PHE A 265 -14.33 10.71 19.22
CA PHE A 265 -13.48 10.23 18.15
C PHE A 265 -12.53 11.32 17.64
N LEU A 266 -13.03 12.53 17.37
CA LEU A 266 -12.21 13.65 16.89
C LEU A 266 -11.16 14.13 17.92
N ARG A 267 -11.40 13.95 19.22
CA ARG A 267 -10.38 14.19 20.27
C ARG A 267 -9.33 13.09 20.27
N GLU A 268 -9.75 11.83 20.26
CA GLU A 268 -8.85 10.66 20.30
C GLU A 268 -7.96 10.60 19.05
N THR A 269 -8.45 11.08 17.92
CA THR A 269 -7.72 11.13 16.64
C THR A 269 -6.92 12.41 16.42
N GLY A 270 -7.01 13.39 17.33
CA GLY A 270 -6.18 14.61 17.34
C GLY A 270 -6.67 15.76 16.45
N TYR A 271 -7.91 15.73 15.97
CA TYR A 271 -8.53 16.86 15.26
C TYR A 271 -8.93 17.98 16.21
N ILE A 272 -9.46 17.61 17.38
CA ILE A 272 -9.77 18.53 18.48
C ILE A 272 -8.55 18.56 19.41
N LYS A 273 -8.01 19.76 19.65
CA LYS A 273 -6.98 20.01 20.66
C LYS A 273 -7.60 20.29 22.02
#